data_AF-A0AB37UII1-F1
#
_entry.id   AF-A0AB37UII1-F1
#
_cell.length_a   1.000
_cell.length_b   1.000
_cell.length_c   1.000
_cell.angle_alpha   90.00
_cell.angle_beta   90.00
_cell.angle_gamma   90.00
#
_symmetry.space_group_name_H-M   'P 1'
#
loop_
_entity.id
_entity.type
_entity.pdbx_description
1 polymer ?
#
loop_
_entity_poly.entity_id
_entity_poly.type
_entity_poly.pdbx_seq_one_letter_code
_entity_poly.pdbx_strand_id
1 'polypeptide(L)'
;MKDLERFAKKGKLSGSLQLYAPWLTDDVRDTLNRRLDLDPKKFDRSMKRWQRSASGKQLLAALGLAFPDMTVEQLHAAVSLASREYDGMNIINLLRSYPEENITVDLSQVAGLDLSNVRSPTASDEVDSEINRR
;
A
#
# COMPACT_ATOMS: atom_id res chain seq x y z
N MET A 1 -9.67 1.75 -13.06
CA MET A 1 -8.90 0.55 -12.68
C MET A 1 -8.33 -0.27 -13.86
N LYS A 2 -9.12 -0.64 -14.88
CA LYS A 2 -8.67 -1.53 -15.97
C LYS A 2 -7.39 -1.09 -16.72
N ASP A 3 -7.20 0.21 -16.93
CA ASP A 3 -6.01 0.73 -17.60
C ASP A 3 -4.73 0.56 -16.75
N LEU A 4 -4.81 0.79 -15.44
CA LEU A 4 -3.68 0.59 -14.51
C LEU A 4 -3.30 -0.89 -14.44
N GLU A 5 -4.28 -1.80 -14.40
CA GLU A 5 -4.01 -3.24 -14.45
C GLU A 5 -3.35 -3.67 -15.75
N ARG A 6 -3.75 -3.06 -16.88
CA ARG A 6 -3.16 -3.32 -18.18
C ARG A 6 -1.72 -2.84 -18.25
N PHE A 7 -1.44 -1.67 -17.67
CA PHE A 7 -0.09 -1.16 -17.50
C PHE A 7 0.74 -2.10 -16.62
N ALA A 8 0.26 -2.45 -15.43
CA ALA A 8 0.95 -3.35 -14.52
C ALA A 8 1.30 -4.69 -15.18
N LYS A 9 0.33 -5.34 -15.85
CA LYS A 9 0.53 -6.68 -16.42
C LYS A 9 1.26 -6.71 -17.75
N LYS A 10 1.06 -5.69 -18.60
CA LYS A 10 1.49 -5.72 -20.02
C LYS A 10 2.45 -4.60 -20.40
N GLY A 11 2.74 -3.66 -19.50
CA GLY A 11 3.49 -2.44 -19.79
C GLY A 11 2.78 -1.50 -20.76
N LYS A 12 1.49 -1.73 -21.07
CA LYS A 12 0.76 -0.95 -22.08
C LYS A 12 -0.05 0.15 -21.42
N LEU A 13 0.29 1.39 -21.75
CA LEU A 13 -0.48 2.59 -21.37
C LEU A 13 -1.67 2.77 -22.32
N SER A 14 -2.88 2.86 -21.78
CA SER A 14 -4.10 3.12 -22.56
C SER A 14 -5.03 4.11 -21.87
N GLY A 15 -5.88 4.76 -22.66
CA GLY A 15 -6.90 5.68 -22.17
C GLY A 15 -6.30 6.88 -21.46
N SER A 16 -6.92 7.28 -20.35
CA SER A 16 -6.49 8.42 -19.52
C SER A 16 -5.09 8.24 -18.91
N LEU A 17 -4.59 7.00 -18.82
CA LEU A 17 -3.25 6.72 -18.27
C LEU A 17 -2.11 7.26 -19.16
N GLN A 18 -2.36 7.48 -20.46
CA GLN A 18 -1.33 8.00 -21.38
C GLN A 18 -0.87 9.41 -21.00
N LEU A 19 -1.74 10.22 -20.41
CA LEU A 19 -1.40 11.57 -19.94
C LEU A 19 -0.35 11.55 -18.82
N TYR A 20 -0.21 10.42 -18.14
CA TYR A 20 0.73 10.21 -17.04
C TYR A 20 1.94 9.37 -17.43
N ALA A 21 2.14 9.10 -18.73
CA ALA A 21 3.27 8.32 -19.25
C ALA A 21 4.65 8.71 -18.70
N PRO A 22 4.97 10.01 -18.49
CA PRO A 22 6.27 10.40 -17.93
C PRO A 22 6.54 9.85 -16.53
N TRP A 23 5.49 9.56 -15.74
CA TRP A 23 5.61 9.04 -14.38
C TRP A 23 5.40 7.52 -14.30
N LEU A 24 4.78 6.91 -15.33
CA LEU A 24 4.47 5.48 -15.36
C LEU A 24 5.61 4.69 -15.98
N THR A 25 6.75 4.71 -15.31
CA THR A 25 7.99 4.02 -15.71
C THR A 25 7.93 2.52 -15.41
N ASP A 26 8.91 1.77 -15.93
CA ASP A 26 9.07 0.35 -15.59
C ASP A 26 9.25 0.13 -14.08
N ASP A 27 9.92 1.05 -13.35
CA ASP A 27 10.04 0.96 -11.89
C ASP A 27 8.69 1.04 -11.17
N VAL A 28 7.78 1.90 -11.66
CA VAL A 28 6.41 1.96 -11.15
C VAL A 28 5.67 0.68 -11.48
N ARG A 29 5.82 0.14 -12.68
CA ARG A 29 5.23 -1.15 -13.06
C ARG A 29 5.71 -2.27 -12.15
N ASP A 30 7.00 -2.34 -11.86
CA ASP A 30 7.59 -3.38 -11.02
C ASP A 30 7.13 -3.24 -9.58
N THR A 31 7.02 -1.99 -9.09
CA THR A 31 6.46 -1.70 -7.77
C THR A 31 5.00 -2.14 -7.65
N LEU A 32 4.18 -1.89 -8.67
CA LEU A 32 2.78 -2.32 -8.70
C LEU A 32 2.61 -3.84 -8.65
N ASN A 33 3.55 -4.58 -9.25
CA ASN A 33 3.54 -6.04 -9.27
C ASN A 33 4.30 -6.69 -8.10
N ARG A 34 5.08 -5.90 -7.34
CA ARG A 34 5.87 -6.42 -6.23
C ARG A 34 4.96 -7.07 -5.19
N ARG A 35 5.28 -8.32 -4.84
CA ARG A 35 4.61 -9.03 -3.75
C ARG A 35 4.97 -8.37 -2.43
N LEU A 36 3.95 -7.90 -1.72
CA LEU A 36 4.04 -7.45 -0.35
C LEU A 36 3.95 -8.70 0.54
N ASP A 37 5.02 -8.95 1.29
CA ASP A 37 5.09 -10.08 2.21
C ASP A 37 4.36 -9.71 3.51
N LEU A 38 3.03 -9.70 3.42
CA LEU A 38 2.12 -9.36 4.51
C LEU A 38 1.38 -10.62 4.95
N ASP A 39 1.81 -11.21 6.06
CA ASP A 39 1.12 -12.35 6.69
C ASP A 39 -0.24 -11.87 7.24
N PRO A 40 -1.37 -12.33 6.66
CA PRO A 40 -2.70 -11.88 7.06
C PRO A 40 -3.01 -12.16 8.53
N LYS A 41 -2.48 -13.27 9.06
CA LYS A 41 -2.72 -13.72 10.45
C LYS A 41 -1.94 -12.88 11.45
N LYS A 42 -0.81 -12.31 11.02
CA LYS A 42 -0.02 -11.35 11.80
C LYS A 42 -0.49 -9.92 11.57
N PHE A 43 -1.10 -9.63 10.44
CA PHE A 43 -1.55 -8.29 10.07
C PHE A 43 -2.51 -7.72 11.10
N ASP A 44 -3.63 -8.39 11.44
CA ASP A 44 -4.62 -7.81 12.36
C ASP A 44 -4.05 -7.47 13.76
N ARG A 45 -3.14 -8.29 14.27
CA ARG A 45 -2.48 -8.02 15.58
C ARG A 45 -1.35 -6.99 15.47
N SER A 46 -0.61 -6.98 14.38
CA SER A 46 0.54 -6.10 14.17
C SER A 46 0.10 -4.72 13.69
N MET A 47 -1.02 -4.62 12.98
CA MET A 47 -1.54 -3.40 12.38
C MET A 47 -1.84 -2.34 13.44
N LYS A 48 -2.54 -2.69 14.52
CA LYS A 48 -2.81 -1.74 15.61
C LYS A 48 -1.54 -1.21 16.28
N ARG A 49 -0.47 -2.00 16.30
CA ARG A 49 0.82 -1.62 16.90
C ARG A 49 1.64 -0.78 15.93
N TRP A 50 1.67 -1.19 14.66
CA TRP A 50 2.30 -0.47 13.57
C TRP A 50 1.68 0.92 13.36
N GLN A 51 0.34 1.04 13.33
CA GLN A 51 -0.36 2.33 13.25
C GLN A 51 0.02 3.31 14.38
N ARG A 52 0.46 2.79 15.53
CA ARG A 52 0.89 3.61 16.67
C ARG A 52 2.39 3.89 16.69
N SER A 53 3.19 3.17 15.90
CA SER A 53 4.63 3.39 15.79
C SER A 53 4.92 4.68 15.03
N ALA A 54 6.12 5.24 15.22
CA ALA A 54 6.54 6.45 14.51
C ALA A 54 6.51 6.24 12.98
N SER A 55 7.04 5.10 12.51
CA SER A 55 7.06 4.74 11.09
C SER A 55 5.65 4.53 10.51
N GLY A 56 4.73 3.92 11.27
CA GLY A 56 3.36 3.75 10.81
C GLY A 56 2.59 5.07 10.75
N LYS A 57 2.75 5.96 11.73
CA LYS A 57 2.18 7.32 11.66
C LYS A 57 2.72 8.10 10.47
N GLN A 58 4.02 8.01 10.20
CA GLN A 58 4.65 8.68 9.07
C GLN A 58 4.11 8.13 7.74
N LEU A 59 3.99 6.80 7.60
CA LEU A 59 3.40 6.22 6.38
C LEU A 59 1.93 6.60 6.23
N LEU A 60 1.14 6.55 7.30
CA LEU A 60 -0.28 6.95 7.24
C LEU A 60 -0.45 8.42 6.87
N ALA A 61 0.41 9.31 7.37
CA ALA A 61 0.40 10.71 6.98
C ALA A 61 0.73 10.86 5.47
N ALA A 62 1.75 10.15 5.00
CA ALA A 62 2.11 10.09 3.59
C ALA A 62 0.97 9.58 2.69
N LEU A 63 0.30 8.50 3.13
CA LEU A 63 -0.86 7.95 2.44
C LEU A 63 -2.05 8.91 2.47
N GLY A 64 -2.28 9.62 3.57
CA GLY A 64 -3.35 10.64 3.66
C GLY A 64 -3.12 11.83 2.73
N LEU A 65 -1.85 12.19 2.45
CA LEU A 65 -1.52 13.19 1.44
C LEU A 65 -1.76 12.68 0.01
N ALA A 66 -1.37 11.42 -0.27
CA ALA A 66 -1.53 10.82 -1.60
C ALA A 66 -2.97 10.39 -1.91
N PHE A 67 -3.76 10.02 -0.90
CA PHE A 67 -5.12 9.52 -1.00
C PHE A 67 -6.01 10.32 -0.05
N PRO A 68 -6.40 11.55 -0.42
CA PRO A 68 -7.05 12.51 0.49
C PRO A 68 -8.41 12.03 1.02
N ASP A 69 -9.07 11.15 0.26
CA ASP A 69 -10.38 10.60 0.61
C ASP A 69 -10.28 9.25 1.35
N MET A 70 -9.07 8.73 1.59
CA MET A 70 -8.87 7.42 2.21
C MET A 70 -8.78 7.50 3.73
N THR A 71 -9.64 6.75 4.40
CA THR A 71 -9.59 6.56 5.86
C THR A 71 -8.74 5.34 6.25
N VAL A 72 -8.29 5.32 7.51
CA VAL A 72 -7.52 4.18 8.07
C VAL A 72 -8.38 2.92 8.11
N GLU A 73 -9.68 3.06 8.38
CA GLU A 73 -10.66 1.98 8.40
C GLU A 73 -10.87 1.38 7.01
N GLN A 74 -11.02 2.21 5.97
CA GLN A 74 -11.10 1.74 4.58
C GLN A 74 -9.82 1.03 4.14
N LEU A 75 -8.65 1.55 4.52
CA LEU A 75 -7.38 0.88 4.26
C LEU A 75 -7.32 -0.50 4.95
N HIS A 76 -7.74 -0.59 6.22
CA HIS A 76 -7.78 -1.87 6.93
C HIS A 76 -8.75 -2.86 6.28
N ALA A 77 -9.92 -2.39 5.85
CA ALA A 77 -10.89 -3.20 5.12
C ALA A 77 -10.31 -3.72 3.79
N ALA A 78 -9.66 -2.84 3.01
CA ALA A 78 -9.04 -3.19 1.73
C ALA A 78 -7.95 -4.25 1.91
N VAL A 79 -7.06 -4.08 2.89
CA VAL A 79 -6.01 -5.07 3.17
C VAL A 79 -6.61 -6.39 3.63
N SER A 80 -7.61 -6.34 4.53
CA SER A 80 -8.29 -7.53 5.03
C SER A 80 -8.96 -8.31 3.90
N LEU A 81 -9.66 -7.61 3.00
CA LEU A 81 -10.32 -8.22 1.87
C LEU A 81 -9.30 -8.79 0.87
N ALA A 82 -8.27 -8.02 0.52
CA ALA A 82 -7.22 -8.46 -0.39
C ALA A 82 -6.50 -9.72 0.11
N SER A 83 -6.25 -9.80 1.42
CA SER A 83 -5.59 -10.94 2.05
C SER A 83 -6.41 -12.24 2.03
N ARG A 84 -7.74 -12.12 1.89
CA ARG A 84 -8.66 -13.26 1.84
C ARG A 84 -8.97 -13.70 0.42
N GLU A 85 -9.07 -12.75 -0.50
CA GLU A 85 -9.47 -13.00 -1.89
C GLU A 85 -8.30 -13.40 -2.80
N TYR A 86 -7.08 -12.96 -2.51
CA TYR A 86 -5.93 -13.16 -3.39
C TYR A 86 -4.81 -13.95 -2.72
N ASP A 87 -4.22 -14.89 -3.47
CA ASP A 87 -3.04 -15.64 -3.07
C ASP A 87 -1.77 -14.78 -3.19
N GLY A 88 -1.61 -13.87 -2.24
CA GLY A 88 -0.51 -12.91 -2.17
C GLY A 88 -0.97 -11.47 -2.36
N MET A 89 -0.36 -10.59 -1.57
CA MET A 89 -0.68 -9.17 -1.58
C MET A 89 0.26 -8.44 -2.53
N ASN A 90 -0.28 -7.55 -3.36
CA ASN A 90 0.46 -6.56 -4.13
C ASN A 90 -0.42 -5.31 -4.24
N ILE A 91 0.13 -4.21 -4.74
CA ILE A 91 -0.57 -2.92 -4.78
C ILE A 91 -1.83 -3.02 -5.65
N ILE A 92 -1.80 -3.78 -6.75
CA ILE A 92 -2.97 -3.95 -7.64
C ILE A 92 -4.13 -4.66 -6.93
N ASN A 93 -3.86 -5.76 -6.23
CA ASN A 93 -4.88 -6.50 -5.50
C ASN A 93 -5.44 -5.67 -4.34
N LEU A 94 -4.58 -4.89 -3.67
CA LEU A 94 -5.01 -3.97 -2.62
C LEU A 94 -5.97 -2.90 -3.15
N LEU A 95 -5.61 -2.22 -4.25
CA LEU A 95 -6.46 -1.21 -4.88
C LEU A 95 -7.77 -1.79 -5.39
N ARG A 96 -7.78 -3.06 -5.83
CA ARG A 96 -8.99 -3.75 -6.27
C ARG A 96 -9.93 -4.09 -5.11
N SER A 97 -9.38 -4.42 -3.95
CA SER A 97 -10.15 -4.68 -2.72
C SER A 97 -10.57 -3.41 -2.00
N TYR A 98 -10.27 -2.23 -2.54
CA TYR A 98 -10.68 -0.99 -1.93
C TYR A 98 -12.23 -0.90 -1.91
N PRO A 99 -12.85 -0.46 -0.80
CA PRO A 99 -14.29 -0.58 -0.62
C PRO A 99 -15.11 0.33 -1.54
N GLU A 100 -14.50 1.40 -2.05
CA GLU A 100 -15.17 2.38 -2.89
C GLU A 100 -14.90 2.16 -4.38
N GLU A 101 -15.86 2.59 -5.20
CA GLU A 101 -15.79 2.45 -6.67
C GLU A 101 -14.70 3.30 -7.30
N ASN A 102 -14.32 4.41 -6.64
CA ASN A 102 -13.33 5.36 -7.13
C ASN A 102 -12.27 5.63 -6.05
N ILE A 103 -11.02 5.82 -6.50
CA ILE A 103 -9.90 6.20 -5.64
C ILE A 103 -9.29 7.46 -6.25
N THR A 104 -9.28 8.53 -5.46
CA THR A 104 -8.55 9.76 -5.80
C THR A 104 -7.09 9.60 -5.41
N VAL A 105 -6.19 9.90 -6.34
CA VAL A 105 -4.74 9.88 -6.08
C VAL A 105 -4.15 11.24 -6.44
N ASP A 106 -3.57 11.92 -5.45
CA ASP A 106 -2.80 13.14 -5.69
C ASP A 106 -1.34 12.78 -6.02
N LEU A 107 -1.06 12.67 -7.32
CA LEU A 107 0.27 12.34 -7.83
C LEU A 107 1.34 13.40 -7.46
N SER A 108 0.95 14.64 -7.14
CA SER A 108 1.90 15.67 -6.70
C SER A 108 2.50 15.34 -5.33
N GLN A 109 1.72 14.65 -4.48
CA GLN A 109 2.14 14.22 -3.14
C GLN A 109 2.90 12.90 -3.17
N VAL A 110 2.67 12.07 -4.19
CA VAL A 110 3.34 10.77 -4.34
C VAL A 110 4.82 10.91 -4.71
N ALA A 111 5.21 11.97 -5.41
CA ALA A 111 6.61 12.20 -5.81
C ALA A 111 7.59 12.34 -4.62
N GLY A 112 7.09 12.63 -3.42
CA GLY A 112 7.88 12.68 -2.18
C GLY A 112 7.88 11.39 -1.36
N LEU A 113 7.17 10.35 -1.79
CA LEU A 113 7.05 9.10 -1.05
C LEU A 113 8.23 8.18 -1.35
N ASP A 114 9.21 8.16 -0.44
CA ASP A 114 10.25 7.14 -0.44
C ASP A 114 9.71 5.82 0.13
N LEU A 115 9.15 4.99 -0.75
CA LEU A 115 8.64 3.67 -0.39
C LEU A 115 9.76 2.68 -0.01
N SER A 116 11.02 3.00 -0.28
CA SER A 116 12.19 2.18 0.08
C SER A 116 12.38 2.07 1.60
N ASN A 117 11.89 3.07 2.34
CA ASN A 117 11.97 3.12 3.81
C ASN A 117 10.73 2.53 4.51
N VAL A 118 9.74 2.04 3.76
CA VAL A 118 8.60 1.31 4.33
C VAL A 118 9.08 -0.08 4.74
N ARG A 119 9.60 -0.16 5.97
CA ARG A 119 9.94 -1.44 6.60
C ARG A 119 8.67 -2.21 6.90
N SER A 120 8.60 -3.46 6.43
CA SER A 120 7.56 -4.41 6.84
C SER A 120 7.54 -4.51 8.38
N PRO A 121 6.37 -4.70 9.02
CA PRO A 121 6.31 -5.04 10.44
C PRO A 121 7.00 -6.39 10.62
N THR A 122 8.28 -6.36 10.97
CA THR A 122 9.09 -7.55 11.21
C THR A 122 9.24 -7.76 12.71
N ALA A 123 9.47 -9.01 13.11
CA ALA A 123 9.53 -9.46 14.50
C ALA A 123 10.55 -8.72 15.39
N SER A 124 11.42 -7.87 14.82
CA SER A 124 12.32 -7.01 15.58
C SER A 124 11.59 -5.97 16.43
N ASP A 125 10.38 -5.52 16.04
CA ASP A 125 9.56 -4.62 16.86
C ASP A 125 8.91 -5.35 18.08
N GLU A 126 9.00 -6.68 18.15
CA GLU A 126 8.48 -7.49 19.25
C GLU A 126 9.47 -7.59 20.41
N VAL A 127 10.78 -7.49 20.14
CA VAL A 127 11.83 -7.74 21.14
C VAL A 127 12.04 -6.53 22.07
N ASP A 128 11.89 -5.30 21.56
CA ASP A 128 12.08 -4.09 22.36
C ASP A 128 10.99 -3.88 23.43
N SER A 129 9.80 -4.48 23.25
CA SER A 129 8.72 -4.39 24.26
C SER A 129 8.86 -5.37 25.42
N GLU A 130 9.64 -6.45 25.27
CA GLU A 130 9.81 -7.46 26.32
C GLU A 130 10.99 -7.11 27.26
N ILE A 131 11.99 -6.38 26.77
CA ILE A 131 13.16 -5.97 27.57
C ILE A 131 12.80 -4.84 28.56
N ASN A 132 11.80 -3.99 28.25
CA ASN A 132 11.38 -2.91 29.15
C ASN A 132 10.28 -3.32 30.17
N ARG A 133 10.07 -4.62 30.37
CA ARG A 133 9.07 -5.18 31.29
C ARG A 133 9.64 -6.13 32.35
N ARG A 134 10.96 -6.15 32.52
CA ARG A 134 11.65 -6.89 33.59
C ARG A 134 12.32 -5.94 34.56
#